data_AF-A0A512ARD6-F1
#
_entry.id   AF-A0A512ARD6-F1
#
_cell.length_a   1.000
_cell.length_b   1.000
_cell.length_c   1.000
_cell.angle_alpha   90.00
_cell.angle_beta   90.00
_cell.angle_gamma   90.00
#
_symmetry.space_group_name_H-M   'P 1'
#
loop_
_entity.id
_entity.type
_entity.pdbx_description
1 polymer ?
#
loop_
_entity_poly.entity_id
_entity_poly.type
_entity_poly.pdbx_seq_one_letter_code
_entity_poly.pdbx_strand_id
1 'polypeptide(L)'
;MSIASAQYDEDEKLAMVRAAAALVARWGVQPETAERLLNGEGRAAAVLGIRRALRCIFADGDRAARWIGAPNEAFDGASALDLMLADGLAGMQRVEAYLDAEIAS
;
A
#
# COMPACT_ATOMS: atom_id res chain seq x y z
N MET A 1 9.40 -12.05 6.22
CA MET A 1 8.62 -12.76 5.19
C MET A 1 7.52 -11.81 4.73
N SER A 2 7.57 -11.32 3.50
CA SER A 2 6.60 -10.34 3.00
C SER A 2 5.34 -11.06 2.51
N ILE A 3 4.17 -10.48 2.77
CA ILE A 3 2.88 -10.95 2.24
C ILE A 3 2.96 -11.00 0.70
N ALA A 4 3.74 -10.13 0.05
CA ALA A 4 3.89 -10.12 -1.40
C ALA A 4 4.64 -11.34 -1.99
N SER A 5 5.31 -12.16 -1.17
CA SER A 5 6.17 -13.26 -1.63
C SER A 5 5.55 -14.67 -1.52
N ALA A 6 4.34 -14.78 -0.95
CA ALA A 6 3.65 -16.05 -0.82
C ALA A 6 2.92 -16.45 -2.11
N GLN A 7 2.79 -17.75 -2.35
CA GLN A 7 1.90 -18.28 -3.38
C GLN A 7 0.49 -18.35 -2.81
N TYR A 8 -0.46 -17.77 -3.55
CA TYR A 8 -1.87 -17.69 -3.15
C TYR A 8 -2.74 -18.40 -4.18
N ASP A 9 -3.76 -19.11 -3.71
CA ASP A 9 -4.82 -19.62 -4.60
C ASP A 9 -5.79 -18.50 -5.03
N GLU A 10 -6.73 -18.82 -5.92
CA GLU A 10 -7.65 -17.81 -6.46
C GLU A 10 -8.63 -17.25 -5.43
N ASP A 11 -9.07 -18.05 -4.45
CA ASP A 11 -9.96 -17.58 -3.39
C ASP A 11 -9.21 -16.66 -2.42
N GLU A 12 -7.97 -17.00 -2.09
CA GLU A 12 -7.05 -16.18 -1.31
C GLU A 12 -6.75 -14.86 -2.03
N LYS A 13 -6.46 -14.89 -3.34
CA LYS A 13 -6.27 -13.68 -4.15
C LYS A 13 -7.51 -12.79 -4.11
N LEU A 14 -8.70 -13.36 -4.29
CA LEU A 14 -9.94 -12.60 -4.25
C LEU A 14 -10.20 -11.98 -2.88
N ALA A 15 -9.94 -12.72 -1.79
CA ALA A 15 -10.02 -12.21 -0.44
C ALA A 15 -9.04 -11.07 -0.18
N MET A 16 -7.79 -11.20 -0.64
CA MET A 16 -6.78 -10.14 -0.55
C MET A 16 -7.20 -8.89 -1.31
N VAL A 17 -7.70 -9.03 -2.53
CA VAL A 17 -8.18 -7.87 -3.34
C VAL A 17 -9.30 -7.15 -2.61
N ARG A 18 -10.28 -7.88 -2.05
CA ARG A 18 -11.38 -7.29 -1.26
C ARG A 18 -10.86 -6.55 -0.03
N ALA A 19 -9.93 -7.15 0.71
CA ALA A 19 -9.33 -6.53 1.89
C ALA A 19 -8.53 -5.26 1.52
N ALA A 20 -7.75 -5.33 0.45
CA ALA A 20 -6.98 -4.19 -0.06
C ALA A 20 -7.92 -3.06 -0.54
N ALA A 21 -9.01 -3.38 -1.23
CA ALA A 21 -10.00 -2.39 -1.67
C ALA A 21 -10.66 -1.67 -0.49
N ALA A 22 -11.07 -2.41 0.55
CA ALA A 22 -11.64 -1.83 1.76
C ALA A 22 -10.64 -0.90 2.50
N LEU A 23 -9.36 -1.27 2.48
CA LEU A 23 -8.31 -0.43 3.04
C LEU A 23 -8.09 0.86 2.24
N VAL A 24 -7.97 0.74 0.91
CA VAL A 24 -7.75 1.87 0.01
C VAL A 24 -8.93 2.85 0.06
N ALA A 25 -10.16 2.35 0.19
CA ALA A 25 -11.33 3.18 0.43
C ALA A 25 -11.21 3.99 1.72
N ARG A 26 -10.61 3.43 2.78
CA ARG A 26 -10.37 4.15 4.04
C ARG A 26 -9.28 5.22 3.93
N TRP A 27 -8.46 5.19 2.89
CA TRP A 27 -7.56 6.30 2.55
C TRP A 27 -8.27 7.44 1.81
N GLY A 28 -9.57 7.32 1.54
CA GLY A 28 -10.34 8.32 0.79
C GLY A 28 -10.08 8.27 -0.72
N VAL A 29 -9.46 7.19 -1.21
CA VAL A 29 -9.21 6.98 -2.64
C VAL A 29 -10.51 6.57 -3.32
N GLN A 30 -10.83 7.23 -4.44
CA GLN A 30 -12.05 6.96 -5.19
C GLN A 30 -12.06 5.54 -5.79
N PRO A 31 -13.24 4.90 -5.96
CA PRO A 31 -13.35 3.52 -6.41
C PRO A 31 -12.59 3.22 -7.71
N GLU A 32 -12.66 4.12 -8.69
CA GLU A 32 -12.02 3.96 -10.00
C GLU A 32 -10.50 4.00 -9.89
N THR A 33 -9.99 4.87 -9.02
CA THR A 33 -8.56 4.96 -8.70
C THR A 33 -8.10 3.74 -7.91
N ALA A 34 -8.92 3.24 -6.98
CA ALA A 34 -8.64 2.04 -6.21
C ALA A 34 -8.59 0.80 -7.10
N GLU A 35 -9.51 0.67 -8.07
CA GLU A 35 -9.48 -0.38 -9.07
C GLU A 35 -8.19 -0.33 -9.90
N ARG A 36 -7.83 0.86 -10.41
CA ARG A 36 -6.58 1.04 -11.17
C ARG A 36 -5.34 0.72 -10.34
N LEU A 37 -5.35 1.10 -9.06
CA LEU A 37 -4.27 0.82 -8.12
C LEU A 37 -4.11 -0.70 -7.93
N LEU A 38 -5.20 -1.42 -7.69
CA LEU A 38 -5.19 -2.84 -7.35
C LEU A 38 -5.18 -3.78 -8.57
N ASN A 39 -5.38 -3.25 -9.77
CA ASN A 39 -5.36 -4.05 -11.00
C ASN A 39 -3.94 -4.55 -11.32
N GLY A 40 -3.69 -5.83 -11.08
CA GLY A 40 -2.44 -6.52 -11.40
C GLY A 40 -2.02 -7.52 -10.34
N GLU A 41 -1.20 -8.48 -10.73
CA GLU A 41 -0.65 -9.49 -9.83
C GLU A 41 0.22 -8.86 -8.73
N GLY A 42 0.11 -9.38 -7.51
CA GLY A 42 0.89 -8.91 -6.35
C GLY A 42 0.50 -7.55 -5.76
N ARG A 43 -0.32 -6.74 -6.44
CA ARG A 43 -0.66 -5.38 -5.99
C ARG A 43 -1.49 -5.37 -4.71
N ALA A 44 -2.49 -6.25 -4.62
CA ALA A 44 -3.27 -6.39 -3.39
C ALA A 44 -2.39 -6.79 -2.20
N ALA A 45 -1.46 -7.74 -2.40
CA ALA A 45 -0.53 -8.17 -1.37
C ALA A 45 0.43 -7.04 -0.95
N ALA A 46 0.95 -6.26 -1.91
CA ALA A 46 1.81 -5.11 -1.63
C ALA A 46 1.09 -4.03 -0.81
N VAL A 47 -0.18 -3.72 -1.12
CA VAL A 47 -1.02 -2.81 -0.32
C VAL A 47 -1.19 -3.30 1.12
N LEU A 48 -1.38 -4.61 1.31
CA LEU A 48 -1.45 -5.21 2.65
C LEU A 48 -0.09 -5.15 3.38
N GLY A 49 1.03 -5.30 2.66
CA GLY A 49 2.38 -5.10 3.17
C GLY A 49 2.62 -3.68 3.67
N ILE A 50 2.27 -2.68 2.86
CA ILE A 50 2.31 -1.26 3.24
C ILE A 50 1.46 -1.00 4.48
N ARG A 51 0.25 -1.56 4.55
CA ARG A 51 -0.60 -1.45 5.75
C ARG A 51 0.04 -2.02 6.99
N ARG A 52 0.68 -3.19 6.89
CA ARG A 52 1.42 -3.80 8.00
C ARG A 52 2.50 -2.85 8.49
N ALA A 53 3.35 -2.35 7.58
CA ALA A 53 4.44 -1.45 7.95
C ALA A 53 3.93 -0.14 8.58
N LEU A 54 2.89 0.47 8.01
CA LEU A 54 2.26 1.66 8.60
C LEU A 54 1.72 1.44 10.01
N ARG A 55 1.24 0.23 10.34
CA ARG A 55 0.78 -0.08 11.72
C ARG A 55 1.92 -0.20 12.73
N CYS A 56 3.15 -0.45 12.26
CA CYS A 56 4.33 -0.46 13.13
C CYS A 56 4.76 0.98 13.46
N ILE A 57 4.63 1.90 12.51
CA ILE A 57 5.06 3.31 12.68
C ILE A 57 3.97 4.15 13.35
N PHE A 58 2.71 3.97 12.97
CA PHE A 58 1.60 4.80 13.42
C PHE A 58 0.64 4.01 14.33
N ALA A 59 0.48 4.49 15.56
CA ALA A 59 -0.55 3.98 16.47
C ALA A 59 -1.98 4.37 16.03
N ASP A 60 -2.13 5.56 15.45
CA ASP A 60 -3.40 6.07 14.92
C ASP A 60 -3.59 5.68 13.44
N GLY A 61 -4.64 4.92 13.18
CA GLY A 61 -5.00 4.46 11.84
C GLY A 61 -5.39 5.57 10.87
N ASP A 62 -5.90 6.70 11.34
CA ASP A 62 -6.29 7.84 10.51
C ASP A 62 -5.07 8.69 10.15
N ARG A 63 -4.12 8.83 11.09
CA ARG A 63 -2.82 9.45 10.79
C ARG A 63 -2.06 8.65 9.72
N ALA A 64 -2.09 7.32 9.81
CA ALA A 64 -1.51 6.45 8.78
C ALA A 64 -2.19 6.64 7.40
N ALA A 65 -3.51 6.79 7.37
CA ALA A 65 -4.26 7.03 6.14
C ALA A 65 -3.91 8.40 5.52
N ARG A 66 -3.80 9.45 6.33
CA ARG A 66 -3.41 10.79 5.86
C ARG A 66 -1.99 10.81 5.30
N TRP A 67 -1.07 10.05 5.90
CA TRP A 67 0.33 9.98 5.45
C TRP A 67 0.45 9.47 4.00
N ILE A 68 -0.38 8.49 3.61
CA ILE A 68 -0.36 7.91 2.25
C ILE A 68 -0.55 8.97 1.15
N GLY A 69 -1.43 9.96 1.38
CA GLY A 69 -1.70 11.04 0.44
C GLY A 69 -0.95 12.34 0.70
N ALA A 70 -0.08 12.38 1.72
CA ALA A 70 0.68 13.57 2.06
C ALA A 70 1.97 13.65 1.23
N PRO A 71 2.43 14.86 0.83
CA PRO A 71 3.77 15.05 0.26
C PRO A 71 4.86 14.47 1.17
N ASN A 72 5.82 13.75 0.58
CA ASN A 72 6.92 13.14 1.31
C ASN A 72 8.27 13.51 0.67
N GLU A 73 9.18 14.08 1.46
CA GLU A 73 10.52 14.47 1.02
C GLU A 73 11.37 13.27 0.55
N ALA A 74 11.16 12.08 1.13
CA ALA A 74 11.82 10.85 0.68
C ALA A 74 11.42 10.43 -0.74
N PHE A 75 10.33 11.02 -1.26
CA PHE A 75 9.74 10.77 -2.56
C PHE A 75 9.75 12.03 -3.45
N ASP A 76 10.75 12.90 -3.25
CA ASP A 76 10.91 14.15 -4.02
C ASP A 76 9.67 15.07 -3.97
N GLY A 77 8.95 15.04 -2.85
CA GLY A 77 7.73 15.82 -2.61
C GLY A 77 6.45 15.17 -3.13
N ALA A 78 6.52 14.03 -3.82
CA ALA A 78 5.34 13.25 -4.18
C ALA A 78 4.76 12.52 -2.96
N SER A 79 3.48 12.15 -3.02
CA SER A 79 2.89 11.28 -2.00
C SER A 79 3.21 9.81 -2.27
N ALA A 80 3.09 8.96 -1.24
CA ALA A 80 3.20 7.51 -1.42
C ALA A 80 2.17 7.00 -2.42
N LEU A 81 0.94 7.54 -2.39
CA LEU A 81 -0.12 7.18 -3.33
C LEU A 81 0.24 7.54 -4.78
N ASP A 82 0.87 8.69 -5.01
CA ASP A 82 1.28 9.11 -6.36
C ASP A 82 2.29 8.13 -6.95
N LEU A 83 3.29 7.71 -6.17
CA LEU A 83 4.26 6.68 -6.57
C LEU A 83 3.59 5.34 -6.88
N MET A 84 2.68 4.89 -6.02
CA MET A 84 1.97 3.62 -6.23
C MET A 84 1.10 3.65 -7.49
N LEU A 85 0.54 4.81 -7.85
CA LEU A 85 -0.26 4.99 -9.07
C LEU A 85 0.61 5.14 -10.32
N ALA A 86 1.74 5.84 -10.23
CA ALA A 86 2.65 6.07 -11.36
C ALA A 86 3.41 4.81 -11.75
N ASP A 87 4.01 4.13 -10.78
CA ASP A 87 4.94 3.01 -11.01
C ASP A 87 4.30 1.63 -10.75
N GLY A 88 3.02 1.60 -10.36
CA GLY A 88 2.29 0.37 -10.06
C GLY A 88 2.97 -0.44 -8.95
N LEU A 89 3.21 -1.73 -9.21
CA LEU A 89 3.81 -2.63 -8.22
C LEU A 89 5.22 -2.20 -7.79
N ALA A 90 6.04 -1.66 -8.70
CA ALA A 90 7.38 -1.18 -8.36
C ALA A 90 7.33 0.00 -7.39
N GLY A 91 6.38 0.92 -7.60
CA GLY A 91 6.11 2.03 -6.68
C GLY A 91 5.67 1.53 -5.30
N MET A 92 4.77 0.54 -5.26
CA MET A 92 4.34 -0.08 -4.00
C MET A 92 5.49 -0.74 -3.24
N GLN A 93 6.35 -1.50 -3.93
CA GLN A 93 7.52 -2.13 -3.33
C GLN A 93 8.52 -1.10 -2.79
N ARG A 94 8.72 0.01 -3.50
CA ARG A 94 9.55 1.12 -3.04
C ARG A 94 9.00 1.76 -1.77
N VAL A 95 7.69 1.99 -1.71
CA VAL A 95 7.01 2.53 -0.51
C VAL A 95 7.11 1.55 0.66
N GLU A 96 6.88 0.25 0.44
CA GLU A 96 7.03 -0.78 1.50
C GLU A 96 8.46 -0.83 2.03
N ALA A 97 9.46 -0.83 1.14
CA ALA A 97 10.88 -0.85 1.53
C ALA A 97 11.29 0.40 2.33
N TYR A 98 10.78 1.58 1.94
CA TYR A 98 10.99 2.80 2.70
C TYR A 98 10.41 2.68 4.12
N LEU A 99 9.16 2.24 4.26
CA LEU A 99 8.52 2.08 5.57
C LEU A 99 9.23 1.02 6.42
N ASP A 100 9.68 -0.09 5.83
CA ASP A 100 10.43 -1.11 6.56
C ASP A 100 11.80 -0.59 7.03
N ALA A 101 12.45 0.29 6.28
CA ALA A 101 13.67 0.96 6.72
C ALA A 101 13.42 1.90 7.92
N GLU A 102 12.33 2.67 7.90
CA GLU A 102 11.91 3.53 9.02
C GLU A 102 11.52 2.73 10.28
N ILE A 103 11.08 1.48 10.13
CA ILE A 103 10.81 0.59 11.28
C ILE A 103 12.11 0.06 11.90
N ALA A 104 13.15 -0.11 11.09
CA ALA A 104 14.43 -0.70 11.51
C ALA A 104 15.41 0.33 12.11
N SER A 105 15.13 1.63 11.96
CA SER A 105 15.92 2.74 12.53
C SER A 105 15.61 2.98 14.01
#